data_AF-A0A9W7Y2W4-F1
#
_entry.id   AF-A0A9W7Y2W4-F1
#
_cell.length_a   1.000
_cell.length_b   1.000
_cell.length_c   1.000
_cell.angle_alpha   90.00
_cell.angle_beta   90.00
_cell.angle_gamma   90.00
#
_symmetry.space_group_name_H-M   'P 1'
#
loop_
_entity.id
_entity.type
_entity.pdbx_description
1 polymer ?
#
loop_
_entity_poly.entity_id
_entity_poly.type
_entity_poly.pdbx_seq_one_letter_code
_entity_poly.pdbx_strand_id
1 'polypeptide(L)'
;MLAIGAGILVERFDVRLVVAFGCMLSGVSLLVASACKSPIALLFTQGILLGAGGSCIQVPAVSLPGQWMKRYRAIATGIAIAGGPIGGVWMSFATRAMSLRVSGLLVIGVGLAVCPLLRNRITIPRRDKIIDTDALKNAQFPILFFAMLFVSGGYFMPYYFMSSYTVVQLGRPAAWGANISSIMNASSIVGRLATGVMADYLGALNSLILTSVISTAMILGLWLPFRHLGTLIATAAVYGFTSGSAISLVPVITANIFGVKRLPSIIGMVLFSYAIGTFLCSPIGGVLLDKYGHGTDYSSLIIYGGVFFGVGTLLLIVLRSTLTRAFTTVI
;
A
#
# COMPACT_ATOMS: atom_id res chain seq x y z
N MET A 1 -9.07 -6.08 -7.67
CA MET A 1 -10.40 -6.17 -8.31
C MET A 1 -11.43 -5.23 -7.69
N LEU A 2 -11.58 -5.20 -6.35
CA LEU A 2 -12.55 -4.33 -5.68
C LEU A 2 -12.35 -2.84 -5.98
N ALA A 3 -11.09 -2.38 -6.11
CA ALA A 3 -10.79 -1.00 -6.55
C ALA A 3 -11.28 -0.66 -7.98
N ILE A 4 -11.30 -1.64 -8.90
CA ILE A 4 -11.83 -1.42 -10.25
C ILE A 4 -13.35 -1.22 -10.18
N GLY A 5 -14.04 -2.09 -9.43
CA GLY A 5 -15.48 -1.97 -9.17
C GLY A 5 -15.84 -0.66 -8.47
N ALA A 6 -15.08 -0.27 -7.46
CA ALA A 6 -15.24 1.02 -6.78
C ALA A 6 -15.09 2.20 -7.74
N GLY A 7 -14.11 2.17 -8.65
CA GLY A 7 -13.99 3.22 -9.66
C GLY A 7 -15.21 3.30 -10.61
N ILE A 8 -15.80 2.15 -10.98
CA ILE A 8 -17.01 2.13 -11.81
C ILE A 8 -18.20 2.73 -11.05
N LEU A 9 -18.29 2.50 -9.73
CA LEU A 9 -19.30 3.13 -8.87
C LEU A 9 -19.14 4.65 -8.83
N VAL A 10 -17.91 5.15 -8.68
CA VAL A 10 -17.61 6.60 -8.67
C VAL A 10 -17.92 7.26 -10.02
N GLU A 11 -17.86 6.53 -11.13
CA GLU A 11 -18.27 7.03 -12.46
C GLU A 11 -19.79 7.10 -12.65
N ARG A 12 -20.55 6.28 -11.90
CA ARG A 12 -22.01 6.15 -12.06
C ARG A 12 -22.79 6.94 -11.00
N PHE A 13 -22.22 7.11 -9.81
CA PHE A 13 -22.86 7.70 -8.65
C PHE A 13 -22.07 8.88 -8.10
N ASP A 14 -22.73 9.71 -7.29
CA ASP A 14 -22.06 10.80 -6.58
C ASP A 14 -20.98 10.26 -5.63
N VAL A 15 -19.81 10.90 -5.63
CA VAL A 15 -18.64 10.48 -4.84
C VAL A 15 -18.95 10.41 -3.34
N ARG A 16 -19.84 11.26 -2.83
CA ARG A 16 -20.25 11.29 -1.43
C ARG A 16 -21.00 10.02 -1.04
N LEU A 17 -21.88 9.54 -1.92
CA LEU A 17 -22.64 8.31 -1.69
C LEU A 17 -21.73 7.09 -1.71
N VAL A 18 -20.77 7.05 -2.63
CA VAL A 18 -19.81 5.94 -2.71
C VAL A 18 -18.92 5.89 -1.48
N VAL A 19 -18.43 7.04 -1.00
CA VAL A 19 -17.60 7.10 0.22
C VAL A 19 -18.43 6.79 1.47
N ALA A 20 -19.65 7.33 1.59
CA ALA A 20 -20.54 7.02 2.71
C ALA A 20 -20.85 5.52 2.79
N PHE A 21 -21.15 4.91 1.65
CA PHE A 21 -21.32 3.45 1.54
C PHE A 21 -20.05 2.71 1.97
N GLY A 22 -18.88 3.16 1.51
CA GLY A 22 -17.59 2.58 1.91
C GLY A 22 -17.30 2.67 3.41
N CYS A 23 -17.62 3.81 4.04
CA CYS A 23 -17.47 4.01 5.48
C CYS A 23 -18.42 3.12 6.28
N MET A 24 -19.69 3.02 5.88
CA MET A 24 -20.65 2.11 6.50
C MET A 24 -20.18 0.66 6.38
N LEU A 25 -19.77 0.23 5.18
CA LEU A 25 -19.32 -1.14 4.93
C LEU A 25 -18.07 -1.50 5.76
N SER A 26 -17.12 -0.56 5.88
CA SER A 26 -15.89 -0.73 6.68
C SER A 26 -16.16 -0.72 8.19
N GLY A 27 -17.13 0.06 8.65
CA GLY A 27 -17.53 0.03 10.06
C GLY A 27 -18.29 -1.23 10.44
N VAL A 28 -19.23 -1.64 9.58
CA VAL A 28 -19.98 -2.90 9.75
C VAL A 28 -19.03 -4.09 9.73
N SER A 29 -18.00 -4.10 8.87
CA SER A 29 -17.03 -5.20 8.86
C SER A 29 -16.27 -5.35 10.19
N LEU A 30 -15.89 -4.23 10.83
CA LEU A 30 -15.26 -4.23 12.16
C LEU A 30 -16.25 -4.67 13.25
N LEU A 31 -17.50 -4.24 13.17
CA LEU A 31 -18.56 -4.64 14.11
C LEU A 31 -18.86 -6.15 14.03
N VAL A 32 -19.05 -6.69 12.82
CA VAL A 32 -19.30 -8.12 12.61
C VAL A 32 -18.08 -8.94 13.01
N ALA A 33 -16.87 -8.49 12.65
CA ALA A 33 -15.64 -9.16 13.06
C ALA A 33 -15.47 -9.26 14.58
N SER A 34 -15.96 -8.26 15.34
CA SER A 34 -15.95 -8.32 16.81
C SER A 34 -16.80 -9.45 17.41
N ALA A 35 -17.76 -9.99 16.65
CA ALA A 35 -18.63 -11.09 17.05
C ALA A 35 -18.23 -12.43 16.42
N CYS A 36 -17.34 -12.41 15.41
CA CYS A 36 -16.89 -13.62 14.74
C CYS A 36 -15.92 -14.42 15.62
N LYS A 37 -16.23 -15.71 15.82
CA LYS A 37 -15.32 -16.68 16.46
C LYS A 37 -14.65 -17.62 15.47
N SER A 38 -15.09 -17.62 14.20
CA SER A 38 -14.57 -18.50 13.15
C SER A 38 -13.54 -17.76 12.28
N PRO A 39 -12.37 -18.36 12.00
CA PRO A 39 -11.35 -17.77 11.14
C PRO A 39 -11.85 -17.56 9.70
N ILE A 40 -12.74 -18.43 9.20
CA ILE A 40 -13.35 -18.27 7.88
C ILE A 40 -14.26 -17.04 7.86
N ALA A 41 -15.07 -16.84 8.91
CA ALA A 41 -15.92 -15.66 9.02
C ALA A 41 -15.10 -14.37 9.11
N LEU A 42 -13.93 -14.41 9.75
CA LEU A 42 -12.98 -13.30 9.76
C LEU A 42 -12.39 -13.01 8.38
N LEU A 43 -12.11 -14.04 7.57
CA LEU A 43 -11.66 -13.84 6.19
C LEU A 43 -12.71 -13.11 5.34
N PHE A 44 -13.99 -13.47 5.46
CA PHE A 44 -15.06 -12.78 4.73
C PHE A 44 -15.25 -11.34 5.21
N THR A 45 -15.25 -11.10 6.53
CA THR A 45 -15.47 -9.75 7.09
C THR A 45 -14.27 -8.84 6.89
N GLN A 46 -13.06 -9.27 7.25
CA GLN A 46 -11.85 -8.44 7.17
C GLN A 46 -11.19 -8.47 5.79
N GLY A 47 -11.34 -9.55 5.03
CA GLY A 47 -10.82 -9.63 3.67
C GLY A 47 -11.74 -8.95 2.66
N ILE A 48 -12.97 -9.46 2.52
CA ILE A 48 -13.88 -9.02 1.46
C ILE A 48 -14.64 -7.76 1.85
N LEU A 49 -15.30 -7.75 3.01
CA LEU A 49 -16.19 -6.65 3.39
C LEU A 49 -15.41 -5.35 3.68
N LEU A 50 -14.36 -5.44 4.50
CA LEU A 50 -13.45 -4.32 4.74
C LEU A 50 -12.69 -3.92 3.47
N GLY A 51 -12.24 -4.88 2.65
CA GLY A 51 -11.57 -4.59 1.38
C GLY A 51 -12.45 -3.86 0.38
N ALA A 52 -13.74 -4.21 0.30
CA ALA A 52 -14.72 -3.54 -0.55
C ALA A 52 -15.01 -2.12 -0.05
N GLY A 53 -15.20 -1.97 1.25
CA GLY A 53 -15.43 -0.67 1.88
C GLY A 53 -14.22 0.26 1.72
N GLY A 54 -13.03 -0.24 2.02
CA GLY A 54 -11.77 0.47 1.85
C GLY A 54 -11.51 0.89 0.40
N SER A 55 -11.84 0.04 -0.57
CA SER A 55 -11.73 0.38 -1.99
C SER A 55 -12.64 1.55 -2.40
N CYS A 56 -13.86 1.59 -1.88
CA CYS A 56 -14.82 2.68 -2.13
C CYS A 56 -14.39 4.02 -1.51
N ILE A 57 -13.59 3.99 -0.45
CA ILE A 57 -13.01 5.18 0.19
C ILE A 57 -11.73 5.60 -0.52
N GLN A 58 -10.84 4.64 -0.79
CA GLN A 58 -9.48 4.91 -1.28
C GLN A 58 -9.47 5.48 -2.71
N VAL A 59 -10.33 4.99 -3.62
CA VAL A 59 -10.35 5.46 -5.02
C VAL A 59 -10.71 6.96 -5.12
N PRO A 60 -11.78 7.45 -4.46
CA PRO A 60 -12.04 8.89 -4.33
C PRO A 60 -10.91 9.66 -3.65
N ALA A 61 -10.34 9.14 -2.56
CA ALA A 61 -9.29 9.83 -1.81
C ALA A 61 -8.04 10.11 -2.65
N VAL A 62 -7.67 9.21 -3.57
CA VAL A 62 -6.52 9.39 -4.48
C VAL A 62 -6.86 10.30 -5.67
N SER A 63 -8.09 10.22 -6.18
CA SER A 63 -8.47 10.89 -7.44
C SER A 63 -8.92 12.34 -7.26
N LEU A 64 -9.56 12.68 -6.14
CA LEU A 64 -10.13 14.01 -5.87
C LEU A 64 -9.09 15.14 -5.81
N PRO A 65 -7.95 15.02 -5.07
CA PRO A 65 -6.98 16.10 -4.97
C PRO A 65 -6.44 16.56 -6.34
N GLY A 66 -6.28 15.62 -7.26
CA GLY A 66 -5.81 15.89 -8.62
C GLY A 66 -6.80 16.66 -9.50
N GLN A 67 -8.08 16.74 -9.13
CA GLN A 67 -9.06 17.56 -9.84
C GLN A 67 -8.96 19.05 -9.46
N TRP A 68 -8.57 19.33 -8.21
CA TRP A 68 -8.51 20.67 -7.65
C TRP A 68 -7.15 21.33 -7.87
N MET A 69 -6.06 20.56 -7.71
CA MET A 69 -4.69 21.08 -7.76
C MET A 69 -3.99 20.68 -9.07
N LYS A 70 -3.66 21.67 -9.91
CA LYS A 70 -2.89 21.46 -11.16
C LYS A 70 -1.36 21.52 -10.94
N ARG A 71 -0.87 22.53 -10.21
CA ARG A 71 0.57 22.79 -10.00
C ARG A 71 1.21 21.90 -8.91
N TYR A 72 0.47 21.59 -7.85
CA TYR A 72 0.96 20.81 -6.69
C TYR A 72 0.24 19.46 -6.54
N ARG A 73 -0.05 18.81 -7.68
CA ARG A 73 -0.85 17.57 -7.72
C ARG A 73 -0.25 16.43 -6.91
N ALA A 74 1.07 16.22 -7.01
CA ALA A 74 1.78 15.16 -6.29
C ALA A 74 1.73 15.39 -4.77
N ILE A 75 1.97 16.62 -4.30
CA ILE A 75 1.92 16.97 -2.88
C ILE A 75 0.49 16.82 -2.33
N ALA A 76 -0.52 17.33 -3.03
CA ALA A 76 -1.92 17.21 -2.59
C ALA A 76 -2.37 15.74 -2.50
N THR A 77 -1.97 14.92 -3.47
CA THR A 77 -2.23 13.48 -3.47
C THR A 77 -1.45 12.78 -2.36
N GLY A 78 -0.19 13.17 -2.12
CA GLY A 78 0.64 12.67 -1.03
C GLY A 78 0.04 12.95 0.34
N ILE A 79 -0.46 14.17 0.58
CA ILE A 79 -1.16 14.54 1.83
C ILE A 79 -2.43 13.69 2.01
N ALA A 80 -3.24 13.53 0.97
CA ALA A 80 -4.44 12.68 1.04
C ALA A 80 -4.10 11.21 1.36
N ILE A 81 -3.05 10.68 0.71
CA ILE A 81 -2.59 9.30 0.92
C ILE A 81 -1.86 9.13 2.26
N ALA A 82 -1.28 10.18 2.84
CA ALA A 82 -0.67 10.16 4.17
C ALA A 82 -1.68 9.87 5.30
N GLY A 83 -2.98 10.05 5.04
CA GLY A 83 -4.05 9.62 5.95
C GLY A 83 -4.01 8.12 6.26
N GLY A 84 -3.54 7.27 5.32
CA GLY A 84 -3.42 5.82 5.54
C GLY A 84 -2.50 5.47 6.71
N PRO A 85 -1.21 5.87 6.68
CA PRO A 85 -0.29 5.66 7.80
C PRO A 85 -0.73 6.33 9.09
N ILE A 86 -1.36 7.52 9.05
CA ILE A 86 -1.96 8.14 10.25
C ILE A 86 -3.00 7.20 10.87
N GLY A 87 -3.88 6.61 10.04
CA GLY A 87 -4.82 5.59 10.47
C GLY A 87 -4.14 4.33 11.02
N GLY A 88 -3.00 3.92 10.44
CA GLY A 88 -2.18 2.82 10.93
C GLY A 88 -1.57 3.08 12.33
N VAL A 89 -1.06 4.29 12.57
CA VAL A 89 -0.61 4.72 13.91
C VAL A 89 -1.78 4.71 14.89
N TRP A 90 -2.90 5.31 14.52
CA TRP A 90 -4.10 5.33 15.36
C TRP A 90 -4.56 3.91 15.70
N MET A 91 -4.65 3.01 14.71
CA MET A 91 -5.11 1.64 14.91
C MET A 91 -4.15 0.82 15.78
N SER A 92 -2.84 1.08 15.67
CA SER A 92 -1.81 0.45 16.51
C SER A 92 -1.99 0.76 18.01
N PHE A 93 -2.52 1.94 18.35
CA PHE A 93 -2.86 2.30 19.72
C PHE A 93 -4.30 1.92 20.09
N ALA A 94 -5.25 2.12 19.18
CA ALA A 94 -6.66 1.85 19.39
C ALA A 94 -6.91 0.37 19.73
N THR A 95 -6.24 -0.55 19.05
CA THR A 95 -6.35 -2.00 19.33
C THR A 95 -5.96 -2.41 20.75
N ARG A 96 -5.26 -1.53 21.50
CA ARG A 96 -4.94 -1.75 22.92
C ARG A 96 -5.94 -1.11 23.87
N ALA A 97 -6.44 0.06 23.50
CA ALA A 97 -7.25 0.90 24.38
C ALA A 97 -8.76 0.65 24.21
N MET A 98 -9.20 0.16 23.05
CA MET A 98 -10.61 0.05 22.71
C MET A 98 -10.95 -1.24 21.95
N SER A 99 -12.19 -1.69 22.12
CA SER A 99 -12.73 -2.83 21.37
C SER A 99 -12.87 -2.48 19.88
N LEU A 100 -12.72 -3.50 19.01
CA LEU A 100 -13.02 -3.42 17.57
C LEU A 100 -14.39 -2.79 17.27
N ARG A 101 -15.36 -2.93 18.19
CA ARG A 101 -16.69 -2.30 18.08
C ARG A 101 -16.62 -0.78 18.11
N VAL A 102 -15.86 -0.24 19.05
CA VAL A 102 -15.69 1.21 19.21
C VAL A 102 -14.94 1.77 18.00
N SER A 103 -13.89 1.08 17.55
CA SER A 103 -13.18 1.44 16.31
C SER A 103 -14.10 1.44 15.09
N GLY A 104 -14.97 0.43 14.96
CA GLY A 104 -15.96 0.36 13.87
C GLY A 104 -16.94 1.53 13.89
N LEU A 105 -17.49 1.88 15.06
CA LEU A 105 -18.39 3.03 15.21
C LEU A 105 -17.69 4.36 14.91
N LEU A 106 -16.43 4.52 15.31
CA LEU A 106 -15.64 5.71 15.00
C LEU A 106 -15.38 5.85 13.50
N VAL A 107 -15.08 4.76 12.79
CA VAL A 107 -14.92 4.76 11.33
C VAL A 107 -16.20 5.24 10.64
N ILE A 108 -17.37 4.79 11.12
CA ILE A 108 -18.67 5.26 10.59
C ILE A 108 -18.87 6.73 10.92
N GLY A 109 -18.73 7.12 12.19
CA GLY A 109 -19.02 8.48 12.65
C GLY A 109 -18.13 9.53 11.98
N VAL A 110 -16.82 9.33 12.02
CA VAL A 110 -15.86 10.24 11.39
C VAL A 110 -15.98 10.20 9.86
N GLY A 111 -16.11 9.01 9.29
CA GLY A 111 -16.25 8.84 7.83
C GLY A 111 -17.47 9.58 7.28
N LEU A 112 -18.64 9.40 7.90
CA LEU A 112 -19.88 10.08 7.51
C LEU A 112 -19.81 11.59 7.76
N ALA A 113 -19.12 12.04 8.81
CA ALA A 113 -18.93 13.48 9.07
C ALA A 113 -18.06 14.16 7.99
N VAL A 114 -17.11 13.43 7.38
CA VAL A 114 -16.24 13.96 6.31
C VAL A 114 -16.92 13.90 4.94
N CYS A 115 -17.88 13.00 4.72
CA CYS A 115 -18.56 12.83 3.42
C CYS A 115 -19.12 14.13 2.80
N PRO A 116 -19.77 15.06 3.55
CA PRO A 116 -20.28 16.32 2.99
C PRO A 116 -19.20 17.23 2.40
N LEU A 117 -17.97 17.13 2.91
CA LEU A 117 -16.83 17.95 2.48
C LEU A 117 -16.29 17.51 1.12
N LEU A 118 -16.58 16.28 0.69
CA LEU A 118 -16.12 15.76 -0.59
C LEU A 118 -16.92 16.41 -1.72
N ARG A 119 -16.21 16.98 -2.70
CA ARG A 119 -16.81 17.62 -3.86
C ARG A 119 -16.03 17.29 -5.12
N ASN A 120 -16.71 16.65 -6.08
CA ASN A 120 -16.20 16.50 -7.43
C ASN A 120 -16.16 17.87 -8.11
N ARG A 121 -15.03 18.19 -8.74
CA ARG A 121 -14.89 19.40 -9.56
C ARG A 121 -15.10 19.11 -11.04
N ILE A 122 -14.80 17.88 -11.46
CA ILE A 122 -14.87 17.46 -12.86
C ILE A 122 -15.78 16.23 -12.93
N THR A 123 -16.66 16.21 -13.93
CA THR A 123 -17.41 14.99 -14.28
C THR A 123 -16.45 13.95 -14.82
N ILE A 124 -16.32 12.83 -14.12
CA ILE A 124 -15.45 11.73 -14.55
C ILE A 124 -16.09 11.10 -15.79
N PRO A 125 -15.44 11.15 -16.97
CA PRO A 125 -15.99 10.52 -18.16
C PRO A 125 -16.11 9.01 -17.94
N ARG A 126 -17.21 8.42 -18.40
CA ARG A 126 -17.44 6.98 -18.32
C ARG A 126 -16.35 6.24 -19.09
N ARG A 127 -15.79 5.19 -18.50
CA ARG A 127 -14.83 4.33 -19.20
C ARG A 127 -15.51 3.52 -20.29
N ASP A 128 -14.97 3.57 -21.51
CA ASP A 128 -15.41 2.72 -22.62
C ASP A 128 -14.92 1.26 -22.47
N LYS A 129 -13.72 1.05 -21.89
CA LYS A 129 -13.12 -0.29 -21.69
C LYS A 129 -12.40 -0.42 -20.36
N ILE A 130 -12.65 -1.53 -19.65
CA ILE A 130 -12.01 -1.85 -18.36
C ILE A 130 -10.58 -2.33 -18.56
N ILE A 131 -10.34 -3.16 -19.58
CA ILE A 131 -9.02 -3.72 -19.92
C ILE A 131 -8.53 -3.06 -21.19
N ASP A 132 -7.30 -2.54 -21.14
CA ASP A 132 -6.64 -2.00 -22.31
C ASP A 132 -5.74 -3.06 -22.94
N THR A 133 -6.22 -3.66 -24.02
CA THR A 133 -5.48 -4.70 -24.75
C THR A 133 -4.29 -4.16 -25.52
N ASP A 134 -4.22 -2.85 -25.81
CA ASP A 134 -3.06 -2.27 -26.51
C ASP A 134 -1.92 -2.02 -25.53
N ALA A 135 -2.23 -1.69 -24.28
CA ALA A 135 -1.21 -1.60 -23.23
C ALA A 135 -0.49 -2.94 -23.04
N LEU A 136 -1.20 -4.07 -23.14
CA LEU A 136 -0.60 -5.42 -23.07
C LEU A 136 0.39 -5.71 -24.20
N LYS A 137 0.28 -5.02 -25.35
CA LYS A 137 1.18 -5.18 -26.49
C LYS A 137 2.49 -4.41 -26.32
N ASN A 138 2.55 -3.43 -25.41
CA ASN A 138 3.77 -2.68 -25.14
C ASN A 138 4.69 -3.52 -24.22
N ALA A 139 5.94 -3.75 -24.64
CA ALA A 139 6.94 -4.51 -23.89
C ALA A 139 7.24 -3.98 -22.48
N GLN A 140 7.00 -2.69 -22.21
CA GLN A 140 7.21 -2.06 -20.90
C GLN A 140 6.12 -2.42 -19.90
N PHE A 141 4.90 -2.74 -20.37
CA PHE A 141 3.77 -3.07 -19.51
C PHE A 141 4.00 -4.35 -18.69
N PRO A 142 4.37 -5.52 -19.26
CA PRO A 142 4.59 -6.71 -18.46
C PRO A 142 5.74 -6.52 -17.45
N ILE A 143 6.80 -5.79 -17.81
CA ILE A 143 7.91 -5.50 -16.90
C ILE A 143 7.40 -4.70 -15.69
N LEU A 144 6.65 -3.61 -15.92
CA LEU A 144 6.06 -2.81 -14.84
C LEU A 144 5.05 -3.64 -14.02
N PHE A 145 4.23 -4.45 -14.67
CA PHE A 145 3.23 -5.31 -14.02
C PHE A 145 3.89 -6.26 -13.02
N PHE A 146 4.89 -7.03 -13.48
CA PHE A 146 5.61 -7.98 -12.62
C PHE A 146 6.48 -7.26 -11.59
N ALA A 147 7.13 -6.15 -11.93
CA ALA A 147 7.87 -5.35 -10.96
C ALA A 147 6.98 -4.95 -9.77
N MET A 148 5.77 -4.44 -10.03
CA MET A 148 4.84 -4.05 -8.98
C MET A 148 4.25 -5.24 -8.21
N LEU A 149 4.08 -6.40 -8.86
CA LEU A 149 3.69 -7.64 -8.18
C LEU A 149 4.74 -8.06 -7.16
N PHE A 150 6.01 -8.09 -7.54
CA PHE A 150 7.11 -8.50 -6.66
C PHE A 150 7.41 -7.46 -5.57
N VAL A 151 7.44 -6.17 -5.91
CA VAL A 151 7.60 -5.09 -4.92
C VAL A 151 6.50 -5.16 -3.87
N SER A 152 5.23 -5.27 -4.28
CA SER A 152 4.09 -5.30 -3.35
C SER A 152 4.03 -6.56 -2.49
N GLY A 153 4.47 -7.71 -3.01
CA GLY A 153 4.55 -8.95 -2.23
C GLY A 153 5.63 -8.91 -1.15
N GLY A 154 6.77 -8.27 -1.42
CA GLY A 154 7.76 -8.01 -0.37
C GLY A 154 7.35 -6.88 0.58
N TYR A 155 6.57 -5.91 0.09
CA TYR A 155 6.25 -4.66 0.80
C TYR A 155 5.54 -4.86 2.14
N PHE A 156 4.51 -5.70 2.17
CA PHE A 156 3.74 -5.88 3.39
C PHE A 156 4.39 -6.84 4.38
N MET A 157 5.48 -7.50 4.00
CA MET A 157 6.14 -8.48 4.85
C MET A 157 6.60 -7.88 6.19
N PRO A 158 7.33 -6.75 6.22
CA PRO A 158 7.70 -6.14 7.49
C PRO A 158 6.47 -5.58 8.23
N TYR A 159 5.49 -5.02 7.51
CA TYR A 159 4.27 -4.48 8.15
C TYR A 159 3.46 -5.56 8.89
N TYR A 160 3.41 -6.78 8.37
CA TYR A 160 2.67 -7.88 8.99
C TYR A 160 3.47 -8.60 10.07
N PHE A 161 4.74 -8.92 9.81
CA PHE A 161 5.48 -9.87 10.64
C PHE A 161 6.52 -9.23 11.57
N MET A 162 6.93 -7.97 11.35
CA MET A 162 7.92 -7.33 12.23
C MET A 162 7.36 -7.09 13.64
N SER A 163 6.04 -6.86 13.74
CA SER A 163 5.35 -6.73 15.02
C SER A 163 5.37 -8.05 15.81
N SER A 164 5.07 -9.18 15.17
CA SER A 164 5.10 -10.50 15.82
C SER A 164 6.52 -10.98 16.08
N TYR A 165 7.47 -10.70 15.18
CA TYR A 165 8.91 -10.94 15.37
C TYR A 165 9.43 -10.31 16.67
N THR A 166 9.01 -9.06 16.95
CA THR A 166 9.43 -8.35 18.17
C THR A 166 8.95 -9.05 19.45
N VAL A 167 7.75 -9.62 19.42
CA VAL A 167 7.14 -10.25 20.59
C VAL A 167 7.61 -11.69 20.75
N VAL A 168 7.56 -12.47 19.68
CA VAL A 168 7.81 -13.91 19.69
C VAL A 168 9.31 -14.20 19.65
N GLN A 169 10.06 -13.61 18.71
CA GLN A 169 11.47 -13.95 18.51
C GLN A 169 12.41 -13.16 19.43
N LEU A 170 12.11 -11.90 19.74
CA LEU A 170 12.89 -11.11 20.73
C LEU A 170 12.37 -11.20 22.17
N GLY A 171 11.23 -11.87 22.41
CA GLY A 171 10.65 -12.00 23.74
C GLY A 171 10.22 -10.67 24.38
N ARG A 172 9.89 -9.64 23.59
CA ARG A 172 9.47 -8.34 24.12
C ARG A 172 7.99 -8.33 24.47
N PRO A 173 7.55 -7.49 25.43
CA PRO A 173 6.14 -7.30 25.72
C PRO A 173 5.33 -6.98 24.46
N ALA A 174 4.06 -7.38 24.41
CA ALA A 174 3.14 -7.05 23.31
C ALA A 174 3.06 -5.54 23.01
N ALA A 175 3.39 -4.70 24.01
CA ALA A 175 3.59 -3.26 23.90
C ALA A 175 4.58 -2.85 22.78
N TRP A 176 5.59 -3.66 22.49
CA TRP A 176 6.59 -3.35 21.48
C TRP A 176 6.13 -3.62 20.05
N GLY A 177 5.27 -4.61 19.81
CA GLY A 177 4.77 -4.91 18.46
C GLY A 177 4.06 -3.70 17.82
N ALA A 178 3.09 -3.10 18.53
CA ALA A 178 2.43 -1.91 18.01
C ALA A 178 3.31 -0.65 18.02
N ASN A 179 4.33 -0.56 18.89
CA ASN A 179 5.29 0.55 18.83
C ASN A 179 6.10 0.49 17.53
N ILE A 180 6.57 -0.70 17.13
CA ILE A 180 7.28 -0.89 15.85
C ILE A 180 6.36 -0.57 14.66
N SER A 181 5.12 -1.04 14.67
CA SER A 181 4.14 -0.70 13.61
C SER A 181 3.87 0.81 13.55
N SER A 182 3.72 1.47 14.71
CA SER A 182 3.57 2.92 14.79
C SER A 182 4.80 3.66 14.26
N ILE A 183 6.02 3.21 14.58
CA ILE A 183 7.27 3.80 14.05
C ILE A 183 7.30 3.71 12.52
N MET A 184 6.98 2.54 11.95
CA MET A 184 6.94 2.35 10.50
C MET A 184 5.91 3.25 9.83
N ASN A 185 4.70 3.31 10.38
CA ASN A 185 3.65 4.16 9.83
C ASN A 185 4.00 5.65 9.96
N ALA A 186 4.52 6.09 11.11
CA ALA A 186 4.93 7.47 11.33
C ALA A 186 6.05 7.89 10.37
N SER A 187 7.08 7.06 10.18
CA SER A 187 8.14 7.37 9.22
C SER A 187 7.64 7.32 7.76
N SER A 188 6.63 6.49 7.45
CA SER A 188 5.99 6.47 6.13
C SER A 188 5.26 7.77 5.78
N ILE A 189 4.71 8.48 6.77
CA ILE A 189 4.11 9.81 6.55
C ILE A 189 5.17 10.76 5.96
N VAL A 190 6.32 10.84 6.61
CA VAL A 190 7.44 11.69 6.18
C VAL A 190 7.99 11.20 4.84
N GLY A 191 8.13 9.87 4.69
CA GLY A 191 8.60 9.22 3.48
C GLY A 191 7.75 9.54 2.25
N ARG A 192 6.42 9.52 2.37
CA ARG A 192 5.50 9.84 1.25
C ARG A 192 5.64 11.27 0.76
N LEU A 193 5.87 12.22 1.68
CA LEU A 193 6.10 13.63 1.32
C LEU A 193 7.49 13.81 0.69
N ALA A 194 8.53 13.25 1.32
CA ALA A 194 9.91 13.36 0.84
C ALA A 194 10.12 12.69 -0.52
N THR A 195 9.52 11.52 -0.75
CA THR A 195 9.62 10.78 -2.02
C THR A 195 8.87 11.47 -3.16
N GLY A 196 7.79 12.22 -2.86
CA GLY A 196 7.15 13.10 -3.83
C GLY A 196 8.08 14.21 -4.30
N VAL A 197 8.74 14.90 -3.37
CA VAL A 197 9.74 15.93 -3.70
C VAL A 197 10.93 15.33 -4.45
N MET A 198 11.43 14.18 -4.01
CA MET A 198 12.54 13.49 -4.66
C MET A 198 12.21 13.10 -6.11
N ALA A 199 10.96 12.71 -6.38
CA ALA A 199 10.50 12.40 -7.73
C ALA A 199 10.50 13.62 -8.66
N ASP A 200 10.28 14.82 -8.14
CA ASP A 200 10.37 16.04 -8.94
C ASP A 200 11.82 16.36 -9.38
N TYR A 201 12.83 15.95 -8.59
CA TYR A 201 14.25 16.20 -8.89
C TYR A 201 14.95 15.06 -9.64
N LEU A 202 14.75 13.81 -9.19
CA LEU A 202 15.45 12.64 -9.74
C LEU A 202 14.64 11.93 -10.83
N GLY A 203 13.34 12.24 -10.95
CA GLY A 203 12.39 11.46 -11.73
C GLY A 203 11.67 10.40 -10.88
N ALA A 204 10.43 10.09 -11.25
CA ALA A 204 9.57 9.20 -10.50
C ALA A 204 10.10 7.76 -10.50
N LEU A 205 10.63 7.29 -11.63
CA LEU A 205 11.14 5.92 -11.73
C LEU A 205 12.44 5.75 -10.94
N ASN A 206 13.37 6.72 -11.04
CA ASN A 206 14.64 6.68 -10.29
C ASN A 206 14.40 6.75 -8.77
N SER A 207 13.44 7.59 -8.34
CA SER A 207 13.08 7.71 -6.93
C SER A 207 12.50 6.42 -6.37
N LEU A 208 11.65 5.73 -7.16
CA LEU A 208 11.13 4.43 -6.77
C LEU A 208 12.23 3.37 -6.70
N ILE A 209 13.16 3.34 -7.66
CA ILE A 209 14.29 2.39 -7.63
C ILE A 209 15.15 2.64 -6.40
N LEU A 210 15.54 3.89 -6.12
CA LEU A 210 16.40 4.22 -4.98
C LEU A 210 15.77 3.79 -3.65
N THR A 211 14.51 4.16 -3.42
CA THR A 211 13.78 3.74 -2.22
C THR A 211 13.58 2.23 -2.14
N SER A 212 13.40 1.56 -3.27
CA SER A 212 13.26 0.10 -3.33
C SER A 212 14.57 -0.61 -2.99
N VAL A 213 15.71 -0.14 -3.50
CA VAL A 213 17.05 -0.65 -3.16
C VAL A 213 17.32 -0.51 -1.67
N ILE A 214 17.07 0.68 -1.10
CA ILE A 214 17.25 0.90 0.34
C ILE A 214 16.35 -0.03 1.14
N SER A 215 15.08 -0.18 0.75
CA SER A 215 14.12 -1.06 1.43
C SER A 215 14.58 -2.53 1.42
N THR A 216 15.04 -3.02 0.27
CA THR A 216 15.61 -4.38 0.14
C THR A 216 16.85 -4.55 1.02
N ALA A 217 17.75 -3.56 1.02
CA ALA A 217 18.95 -3.58 1.84
C ALA A 217 18.64 -3.56 3.35
N MET A 218 17.60 -2.84 3.79
CA MET A 218 17.18 -2.86 5.19
C MET A 218 16.63 -4.24 5.58
N ILE A 219 15.82 -4.88 4.74
CA ILE A 219 15.27 -6.21 5.03
C ILE A 219 16.38 -7.25 5.10
N LEU A 220 17.22 -7.35 4.07
CA LEU A 220 18.22 -8.43 3.97
C LEU A 220 19.52 -8.14 4.75
N GLY A 221 19.88 -6.87 4.89
CA GLY A 221 21.15 -6.44 5.50
C GLY A 221 21.05 -6.04 6.98
N LEU A 222 19.88 -5.61 7.46
CA LEU A 222 19.71 -5.25 8.88
C LEU A 222 18.74 -6.18 9.61
N TRP A 223 17.55 -6.44 9.05
CA TRP A 223 16.55 -7.24 9.75
C TRP A 223 16.91 -8.73 9.82
N LEU A 224 17.45 -9.30 8.75
CA LEU A 224 17.84 -10.70 8.71
C LEU A 224 19.00 -11.05 9.69
N PRO A 225 20.15 -10.36 9.68
CA PRO A 225 21.29 -10.77 10.49
C PRO A 225 21.21 -10.34 11.97
N PHE A 226 20.56 -9.21 12.28
CA PHE A 226 20.63 -8.63 13.62
C PHE A 226 19.35 -8.81 14.42
N ARG A 227 19.46 -9.51 15.56
CA ARG A 227 18.35 -9.84 16.47
C ARG A 227 18.29 -8.90 17.69
N HIS A 228 18.55 -7.61 17.47
CA HIS A 228 18.52 -6.61 18.53
C HIS A 228 17.37 -5.61 18.35
N LEU A 229 16.86 -5.08 19.47
CA LEU A 229 15.75 -4.12 19.42
C LEU A 229 16.15 -2.82 18.70
N GLY A 230 17.38 -2.35 18.90
CA GLY A 230 17.89 -1.14 18.25
C GLY A 230 17.97 -1.26 16.73
N THR A 231 18.47 -2.39 16.22
CA THR A 231 18.52 -2.66 14.78
C THR A 231 17.12 -2.79 14.20
N LEU A 232 16.18 -3.35 14.95
CA LEU A 232 14.78 -3.44 14.52
C LEU A 232 14.11 -2.07 14.44
N ILE A 233 14.31 -1.19 15.43
CA ILE A 233 13.77 0.18 15.42
C ILE A 233 14.37 0.98 14.25
N ALA A 234 15.69 0.89 14.05
CA ALA A 234 16.35 1.56 12.93
C ALA A 234 15.81 1.05 11.58
N THR A 235 15.69 -0.27 11.43
CA THR A 235 15.12 -0.89 10.22
C THR A 235 13.68 -0.44 10.00
N ALA A 236 12.84 -0.45 11.04
CA ALA A 236 11.44 -0.01 10.99
C ALA A 236 11.31 1.46 10.56
N ALA A 237 12.14 2.34 11.11
CA ALA A 237 12.14 3.76 10.80
C ALA A 237 12.55 4.00 9.33
N VAL A 238 13.69 3.46 8.90
CA VAL A 238 14.19 3.65 7.52
C VAL A 238 13.27 2.98 6.52
N TYR A 239 12.82 1.76 6.79
CA TYR A 239 11.90 1.04 5.92
C TYR A 239 10.56 1.76 5.79
N GLY A 240 9.98 2.24 6.90
CA GLY A 240 8.74 3.01 6.83
C GLY A 240 8.90 4.25 5.96
N PHE A 241 10.01 4.99 6.09
CA PHE A 241 10.34 6.14 5.24
C PHE A 241 10.43 5.76 3.75
N THR A 242 11.15 4.69 3.40
CA THR A 242 11.32 4.30 1.99
C THR A 242 10.10 3.61 1.39
N SER A 243 9.29 2.92 2.20
CA SER A 243 8.06 2.25 1.79
C SER A 243 6.96 3.22 1.30
N GLY A 244 7.07 4.51 1.59
CA GLY A 244 6.06 5.49 1.14
C GLY A 244 5.99 5.68 -0.39
N SER A 245 7.05 5.36 -1.12
CA SER A 245 7.23 5.73 -2.53
C SER A 245 6.34 4.95 -3.49
N ALA A 246 6.17 3.64 -3.29
CA ALA A 246 5.52 2.75 -4.26
C ALA A 246 4.08 3.18 -4.57
N ILE A 247 3.30 3.51 -3.54
CA ILE A 247 1.88 3.87 -3.72
C ILE A 247 1.74 5.23 -4.41
N SER A 248 2.63 6.17 -4.11
CA SER A 248 2.56 7.55 -4.62
C SER A 248 3.09 7.67 -6.06
N LEU A 249 4.12 6.90 -6.43
CA LEU A 249 4.82 7.05 -7.70
C LEU A 249 4.28 6.17 -8.83
N VAL A 250 3.59 5.07 -8.53
CA VAL A 250 3.00 4.17 -9.54
C VAL A 250 2.11 4.91 -10.56
N PRO A 251 1.17 5.79 -10.16
CA PRO A 251 0.36 6.55 -11.11
C PRO A 251 1.19 7.47 -12.01
N VAL A 252 2.28 8.04 -11.49
CA VAL A 252 3.16 8.96 -12.21
C VAL A 252 3.99 8.19 -13.25
N ILE A 253 4.62 7.09 -12.85
CA ILE A 253 5.40 6.23 -13.75
C ILE A 253 4.52 5.70 -14.89
N THR A 254 3.29 5.26 -14.56
CA THR A 254 2.34 4.77 -15.56
C THR A 254 1.95 5.89 -16.55
N ALA A 255 1.74 7.11 -16.07
CA ALA A 255 1.44 8.26 -16.93
C ALA A 255 2.60 8.63 -17.86
N ASN A 256 3.84 8.55 -17.37
CA ASN A 256 5.03 8.90 -18.15
C ASN A 256 5.32 7.88 -19.26
N ILE A 257 5.02 6.59 -19.03
CA ILE A 257 5.29 5.51 -20.01
C ILE A 257 4.18 5.39 -21.05
N PHE A 258 2.91 5.39 -20.63
CA PHE A 258 1.77 5.06 -21.50
C PHE A 258 0.93 6.28 -21.92
N GLY A 259 1.26 7.46 -21.38
CA GLY A 259 0.50 8.68 -21.59
C GLY A 259 -0.84 8.72 -20.83
N VAL A 260 -1.53 9.85 -20.97
CA VAL A 260 -2.72 10.16 -20.13
C VAL A 260 -4.05 9.68 -20.72
N LYS A 261 -4.13 9.37 -22.02
CA LYS A 261 -5.40 9.08 -22.71
C LYS A 261 -6.13 7.85 -22.16
N ARG A 262 -5.40 6.81 -21.77
CA ARG A 262 -5.95 5.52 -21.30
C ARG A 262 -5.48 5.16 -19.89
N LEU A 263 -4.98 6.16 -19.18
CA LEU A 263 -4.29 6.02 -17.91
C LEU A 263 -5.12 5.33 -16.80
N PRO A 264 -6.44 5.58 -16.64
CA PRO A 264 -7.22 4.91 -15.60
C PRO A 264 -7.29 3.39 -15.74
N SER A 265 -7.42 2.88 -16.97
CA SER A 265 -7.48 1.44 -17.23
C SER A 265 -6.11 0.78 -17.00
N ILE A 266 -5.02 1.43 -17.43
CA ILE A 266 -3.66 0.93 -17.23
C ILE A 266 -3.28 0.94 -15.75
N ILE A 267 -3.55 2.02 -15.02
CA ILE A 267 -3.36 2.07 -13.56
C ILE A 267 -4.18 0.97 -12.88
N GLY A 268 -5.41 0.73 -13.31
CA GLY A 268 -6.25 -0.36 -12.78
C GLY A 268 -5.61 -1.74 -12.94
N MET A 269 -4.97 -2.02 -14.09
CA MET A 269 -4.26 -3.27 -14.33
C MET A 269 -2.95 -3.37 -13.52
N VAL A 270 -2.20 -2.28 -13.37
CA VAL A 270 -0.97 -2.26 -12.53
C VAL A 270 -1.32 -2.42 -11.04
N LEU A 271 -2.36 -1.75 -10.55
CA LEU A 271 -2.84 -1.93 -9.17
C LEU A 271 -3.43 -3.33 -8.94
N PHE A 272 -3.90 -4.01 -9.99
CA PHE A 272 -4.30 -5.41 -9.88
C PHE A 272 -3.08 -6.32 -9.63
N SER A 273 -1.94 -6.07 -10.26
CA SER A 273 -0.71 -6.83 -9.95
C SER A 273 -0.25 -6.61 -8.51
N TYR A 274 -0.41 -5.39 -8.00
CA TYR A 274 -0.18 -5.05 -6.60
C TYR A 274 -1.06 -5.90 -5.65
N ALA A 275 -2.35 -6.05 -5.98
CA ALA A 275 -3.25 -6.89 -5.18
C ALA A 275 -2.83 -8.37 -5.16
N ILE A 276 -2.32 -8.90 -6.27
CA ILE A 276 -1.80 -10.28 -6.33
C ILE A 276 -0.58 -10.42 -5.42
N GLY A 277 0.39 -9.51 -5.53
CA GLY A 277 1.61 -9.56 -4.72
C GLY A 277 1.31 -9.49 -3.23
N THR A 278 0.52 -8.50 -2.80
CA THR A 278 0.10 -8.36 -1.40
C THR A 278 -0.68 -9.57 -0.88
N PHE A 279 -1.52 -10.20 -1.72
CA PHE A 279 -2.23 -11.42 -1.36
C PHE A 279 -1.27 -12.60 -1.18
N LEU A 280 -0.27 -12.78 -2.05
CA LEU A 280 0.70 -13.87 -1.94
C LEU A 280 1.60 -13.75 -0.69
N CYS A 281 1.90 -12.52 -0.26
CA CYS A 281 2.74 -12.21 0.89
C CYS A 281 2.31 -12.96 2.16
N SER A 282 1.03 -12.88 2.53
CA SER A 282 0.55 -13.34 3.85
C SER A 282 0.45 -14.87 3.97
N PRO A 283 -0.19 -15.62 3.04
CA PRO A 283 -0.26 -17.08 3.12
C PRO A 283 1.10 -17.75 2.98
N ILE A 284 1.96 -17.26 2.06
CA ILE A 284 3.30 -17.82 1.88
C ILE A 284 4.17 -17.53 3.11
N GLY A 285 4.12 -16.29 3.63
CA GLY A 285 4.80 -15.93 4.88
C GLY A 285 4.36 -16.81 6.05
N GLY A 286 3.05 -17.01 6.24
CA GLY A 286 2.51 -17.88 7.29
C GLY A 286 3.00 -19.32 7.18
N VAL A 287 2.91 -19.93 5.99
CA VAL A 287 3.39 -21.31 5.77
C VAL A 287 4.90 -21.42 6.00
N LEU A 288 5.68 -20.41 5.60
CA LEU A 288 7.12 -20.40 5.86
C LEU A 288 7.44 -20.36 7.35
N LEU A 289 6.71 -19.54 8.11
CA LEU A 289 6.86 -19.44 9.55
C LEU A 289 6.44 -20.73 10.27
N ASP A 290 5.34 -21.36 9.85
CA ASP A 290 4.81 -22.57 10.48
C ASP A 290 5.67 -23.81 10.17
N LYS A 291 6.03 -24.03 8.89
CA LYS A 291 6.73 -25.24 8.46
C LYS A 291 8.24 -25.20 8.69
N TYR A 292 8.89 -24.08 8.38
CA TYR A 292 10.34 -23.96 8.42
C TYR A 292 10.82 -23.18 9.65
N GLY A 293 10.03 -22.21 10.09
CA GLY A 293 10.33 -21.41 11.28
C GLY A 293 9.88 -22.02 12.60
N HIS A 294 9.07 -23.09 12.57
CA HIS A 294 8.42 -23.68 13.75
C HIS A 294 7.75 -22.63 14.66
N GLY A 295 7.19 -21.57 14.06
CA GLY A 295 6.54 -20.46 14.77
C GLY A 295 7.47 -19.48 15.49
N THR A 296 8.78 -19.70 15.50
CA THR A 296 9.74 -18.93 16.31
C THR A 296 10.90 -18.34 15.51
N ASP A 297 11.30 -18.98 14.41
CA ASP A 297 12.33 -18.47 13.51
C ASP A 297 11.73 -17.81 12.25
N TYR A 298 11.91 -16.50 12.13
CA TYR A 298 11.39 -15.72 11.02
C TYR A 298 12.39 -15.61 9.85
N SER A 299 13.58 -16.22 9.95
CA SER A 299 14.65 -16.06 8.96
C SER A 299 14.21 -16.41 7.53
N SER A 300 13.51 -17.55 7.34
CA SER A 300 12.99 -17.96 6.02
C SER A 300 11.97 -16.97 5.44
N LEU A 301 11.13 -16.40 6.32
CA LEU A 301 10.14 -15.40 5.94
C LEU A 301 10.79 -14.07 5.55
N ILE A 302 11.82 -13.65 6.28
CA ILE A 302 12.58 -12.42 6.00
C ILE A 302 13.32 -12.56 4.66
N ILE A 303 13.96 -13.71 4.41
CA ILE A 303 14.62 -14.01 3.13
C ILE A 303 13.59 -13.98 2.00
N TYR A 304 12.45 -14.65 2.15
CA TYR A 304 11.38 -14.62 1.14
C TYR A 304 10.93 -13.19 0.85
N GLY A 305 10.56 -12.40 1.86
CA GLY A 305 10.11 -11.02 1.68
C GLY A 305 11.17 -10.13 1.03
N GLY A 306 12.43 -10.24 1.46
CA GLY A 306 13.54 -9.46 0.92
C GLY A 306 13.91 -9.83 -0.51
N VAL A 307 13.96 -11.12 -0.84
CA VAL A 307 14.22 -11.60 -2.21
C VAL A 307 13.06 -11.22 -3.14
N PHE A 308 11.81 -11.39 -2.70
CA PHE A 308 10.64 -11.02 -3.50
C PHE A 308 10.65 -9.51 -3.80
N PHE A 309 10.92 -8.67 -2.79
CA PHE A 309 11.09 -7.24 -2.99
C PHE A 309 12.27 -6.94 -3.94
N GLY A 310 13.41 -7.60 -3.73
CA GLY A 310 14.64 -7.42 -4.52
C GLY A 310 14.47 -7.78 -6.00
N VAL A 311 13.74 -8.86 -6.32
CA VAL A 311 13.37 -9.20 -7.70
C VAL A 311 12.53 -8.09 -8.32
N GLY A 312 11.58 -7.54 -7.56
CA GLY A 312 10.81 -6.36 -7.98
C GLY A 312 11.70 -5.16 -8.28
N THR A 313 12.66 -4.86 -7.41
CA THR A 313 13.66 -3.80 -7.60
C THR A 313 14.51 -4.02 -8.87
N LEU A 314 14.96 -5.26 -9.12
CA LEU A 314 15.71 -5.60 -10.34
C LEU A 314 14.86 -5.38 -11.60
N LEU A 315 13.58 -5.77 -11.58
CA LEU A 315 12.67 -5.52 -12.70
C LEU A 315 12.43 -4.02 -12.94
N LEU A 316 12.42 -3.19 -11.89
CA LEU A 316 12.37 -1.73 -12.07
C LEU A 316 13.64 -1.18 -12.71
N ILE A 317 14.81 -1.72 -12.37
CA ILE A 317 16.08 -1.35 -13.01
C ILE A 317 16.08 -1.78 -14.49
N VAL A 318 15.56 -2.97 -14.80
CA VAL A 318 15.36 -3.42 -16.19
C VAL A 318 14.37 -2.52 -16.92
N LEU A 319 13.26 -2.14 -16.30
CA LEU A 319 12.32 -1.19 -16.89
C LEU A 319 13.00 0.13 -17.23
N ARG A 320 13.85 0.62 -16.33
CA ARG A 320 14.64 1.84 -16.55
C ARG A 320 15.56 1.72 -17.76
N SER A 321 16.27 0.61 -17.91
CA SER A 321 17.19 0.40 -19.05
C SER A 321 16.46 0.27 -20.39
N THR A 322 15.23 -0.24 -20.39
CA THR A 322 14.39 -0.28 -21.62
C THR A 322 13.84 1.10 -22.02
N LEU A 323 13.69 2.03 -21.07
CA LEU A 323 13.20 3.38 -21.31
C LEU A 323 14.33 4.35 -21.70
N THR A 324 15.55 4.15 -21.20
CA THR A 324 16.70 5.02 -21.49
C THR A 324 18.01 4.26 -21.31
N ARG A 325 18.95 4.42 -22.25
CA ARG A 325 20.31 3.85 -22.12
C ARG A 325 21.20 4.59 -21.09
N ALA A 326 20.81 5.79 -20.65
CA ALA A 326 21.55 6.61 -19.69
C ALA A 326 20.76 6.81 -18.38
N PHE A 327 21.40 6.55 -17.23
CA PHE A 327 20.80 6.65 -15.90
C PHE A 327 20.38 8.09 -15.51
N THR A 328 20.94 9.10 -16.17
CA THR A 328 20.84 10.54 -15.82
C THR A 328 19.61 11.27 -16.36
N THR A 329 18.81 10.69 -17.25
CA THR A 329 17.66 11.39 -17.85
C THR A 329 16.46 11.36 -16.91
N VAL A 330 15.99 12.52 -16.46
CA VAL A 330 14.83 12.64 -15.55
C VAL A 330 13.57 12.10 -16.24
N ILE A 331 13.03 10.96 -15.75
CA ILE A 331 11.72 10.39 -16.14
C ILE A 331 10.90 10.10 -14.88
#